data_AF-A0A1F3T540-F1
#
_entry.id   AF-A0A1F3T540-F1
#
_cell.length_a   1.000
_cell.length_b   1.000
_cell.length_c   1.000
_cell.angle_alpha   90.00
_cell.angle_beta   90.00
_cell.angle_gamma   90.00
#
_symmetry.space_group_name_H-M   'P 1'
#
loop_
_entity.id
_entity.type
_entity.pdbx_description
1 polymer ?
#
loop_
_entity_poly.entity_id
_entity_poly.type
_entity_poly.pdbx_seq_one_letter_code
_entity_poly.pdbx_strand_id
1 'polypeptide(L)'
;MVSGKIRKNTLFAFAVLFSSLGSSVWAQDLPYYDELRDPAGRIRPQYEKAHEIYKGMRAKAKKEFLKKSKADFRGDNVLDPLPRLLTKGEYETLRTGVEQRGTAIRMFLQDHYSGKKTYQSVLPEPVLSRIITRSAETSYSGLVNPDTISFPYGPDIIRTANGKWAVIEDNPGFIGGPGDLHIARESMLKHEPKYRDVKFLHGPEEYYENIVARAKTRAKPKSGKIVILMSPPYADNEDHRLKKLFGDRGVEIVTPNTKKKLVMTDKGAVLEHTNKAGKRIRENVGFVFLNAEHKWSDATHPASFRSLLVAEAESSIEWLDEMKTPEARAEAMALRRALDPDPVSGIVDYTHLEKQVRKTPNNLSEIRRASVPGLTDAMMSGKVVTNYSPGVDFIGDKEFYTYVDDLIRHYLKEEPIITNLPTFRLGKQAADGTAKVDAELMKRLFKDGDYKKFVIKKVDGRGGDGVWIGPKLTEADLPELIRRIEASPEYFIAQEFNHLSTIEDRIVDLRLIADVNPESVYVTRTPWGRGVPMSGNGKVNLSDKGREFMVGVVADPIPHCVRDMLKTVLGK
;
A
#
# COMPACT_ATOMS: atom_id res chain seq x y z
N MET A 1 26.37 -63.02 -18.64
CA MET A 1 25.97 -62.78 -20.05
C MET A 1 24.50 -62.40 -19.99
N VAL A 2 24.01 -61.19 -20.24
CA VAL A 2 24.36 -60.20 -21.27
C VAL A 2 24.24 -58.80 -20.68
N SER A 3 25.25 -57.97 -20.94
CA SER A 3 25.31 -56.54 -20.66
C SER A 3 24.40 -55.76 -21.63
N GLY A 4 23.44 -55.00 -21.10
CA GLY A 4 22.63 -54.05 -21.86
C GLY A 4 22.96 -52.61 -21.47
N LYS A 5 23.76 -51.93 -22.29
CA LYS A 5 24.12 -50.50 -22.17
C LYS A 5 22.87 -49.62 -22.06
N ILE A 6 22.63 -49.04 -20.90
CA ILE A 6 21.75 -47.86 -20.78
C ILE A 6 22.50 -46.68 -21.41
N ARG A 7 22.05 -46.25 -22.59
CA ARG A 7 22.60 -45.08 -23.29
C ARG A 7 22.32 -43.82 -22.47
N LYS A 8 23.39 -43.10 -22.10
CA LYS A 8 23.38 -41.75 -21.48
C LYS A 8 22.72 -40.65 -22.35
N ASN A 9 22.08 -40.97 -23.46
CA ASN A 9 21.47 -39.99 -24.38
C ASN A 9 19.96 -39.81 -24.19
N THR A 10 19.29 -40.55 -23.30
CA THR A 10 17.85 -40.39 -23.03
C THR A 10 17.55 -39.34 -21.95
N LEU A 11 18.54 -38.99 -21.12
CA LEU A 11 18.39 -37.90 -20.13
C LEU A 11 18.63 -36.50 -20.72
N PHE A 12 19.36 -36.39 -21.83
CA PHE A 12 19.62 -35.10 -22.48
C PHE A 12 18.48 -34.67 -23.43
N ALA A 13 17.71 -35.63 -23.95
CA ALA A 13 16.52 -35.35 -24.76
C ALA A 13 15.34 -34.80 -23.93
N PHE A 14 15.31 -35.05 -22.62
CA PHE A 14 14.30 -34.49 -21.70
C PHE A 14 14.58 -33.03 -21.30
N ALA A 15 15.85 -32.59 -21.37
CA ALA A 15 16.25 -31.22 -21.03
C ALA A 15 16.15 -30.25 -22.22
N VAL A 16 16.24 -30.74 -23.46
CA VAL A 16 16.22 -29.89 -24.67
C VAL A 16 14.80 -29.69 -25.25
N LEU A 17 13.84 -30.57 -24.94
CA LEU A 17 12.44 -30.41 -25.37
C LEU A 17 11.63 -29.40 -24.53
N PHE A 18 12.12 -28.99 -23.35
CA PHE A 18 11.50 -27.93 -22.55
C PHE A 18 12.01 -26.51 -22.88
N SER A 19 13.08 -26.40 -23.68
CA SER A 19 13.69 -25.13 -24.07
C SER A 19 13.35 -24.67 -25.50
N SER A 20 12.54 -25.42 -26.25
CA SER A 20 12.20 -25.08 -27.64
C SER A 20 10.71 -25.22 -28.01
N LEU A 21 9.82 -25.38 -27.04
CA LEU A 21 8.41 -25.04 -27.25
C LEU A 21 8.26 -23.54 -26.98
N GLY A 22 8.55 -22.80 -28.04
CA GLY A 22 8.43 -21.36 -28.11
C GLY A 22 7.09 -20.89 -27.58
N SER A 23 7.17 -19.92 -26.69
CA SER A 23 6.53 -18.61 -26.75
C SER A 23 5.65 -18.32 -27.99
N SER A 24 4.62 -19.12 -28.28
CA SER A 24 3.53 -18.79 -29.20
C SER A 24 2.69 -20.03 -29.50
N VAL A 25 1.78 -20.43 -28.60
CA VAL A 25 0.40 -20.81 -28.94
C VAL A 25 -0.38 -20.75 -27.60
N TRP A 26 -1.53 -20.08 -27.58
CA TRP A 26 -2.49 -19.96 -26.47
C TRP A 26 -2.22 -18.91 -25.36
N ALA A 27 -1.54 -17.81 -25.68
CA ALA A 27 -1.98 -16.53 -25.11
C ALA A 27 -3.28 -16.16 -25.84
N GLN A 28 -4.40 -16.77 -25.44
CA GLN A 28 -5.69 -16.20 -25.82
C GLN A 28 -5.71 -14.77 -25.27
N ASP A 29 -6.16 -13.81 -26.07
CA ASP A 29 -6.51 -12.46 -25.66
C ASP A 29 -7.68 -12.50 -24.66
N LEU A 30 -7.50 -13.17 -23.52
CA LEU A 30 -8.42 -13.09 -22.42
C LEU A 30 -8.28 -11.69 -21.85
N PRO A 31 -9.38 -10.92 -21.77
CA PRO A 31 -9.31 -9.58 -21.24
C PRO A 31 -8.89 -9.57 -19.76
N TYR A 32 -8.95 -10.70 -19.04
CA TYR A 32 -8.62 -10.81 -17.63
C TYR A 32 -7.96 -12.15 -17.29
N TYR A 33 -7.10 -12.16 -16.28
CA TYR A 33 -6.66 -13.41 -15.64
C TYR A 33 -7.72 -13.85 -14.62
N ASP A 34 -8.29 -15.04 -14.81
CA ASP A 34 -9.25 -15.62 -13.86
C ASP A 34 -8.51 -16.37 -12.73
N GLU A 35 -8.66 -15.86 -11.50
CA GLU A 35 -8.09 -16.46 -10.29
C GLU A 35 -8.75 -17.81 -9.95
N LEU A 36 -10.03 -17.97 -10.28
CA LEU A 36 -10.81 -19.16 -9.98
C LEU A 36 -10.64 -20.25 -11.04
N ARG A 37 -10.54 -19.88 -12.32
CA ARG A 37 -10.51 -20.83 -13.45
C ARG A 37 -9.19 -20.83 -14.21
N ASP A 38 -8.80 -22.00 -14.69
CA ASP A 38 -7.70 -22.14 -15.65
C ASP A 38 -8.16 -21.73 -17.08
N PRO A 39 -7.25 -21.59 -18.06
CA PRO A 39 -7.62 -21.25 -19.44
C PRO A 39 -8.55 -22.25 -20.13
N ALA A 40 -8.70 -23.47 -19.60
CA ALA A 40 -9.66 -24.46 -20.08
C ALA A 40 -11.03 -24.36 -19.38
N GLY A 41 -11.23 -23.34 -18.53
CA GLY A 41 -12.46 -23.09 -17.79
C GLY A 41 -12.65 -23.97 -16.54
N ARG A 42 -11.66 -24.80 -16.19
CA ARG A 42 -11.71 -25.68 -15.02
C ARG A 42 -11.40 -24.90 -13.76
N ILE A 43 -12.08 -25.21 -12.66
CA ILE A 43 -11.74 -24.63 -11.35
C ILE A 43 -10.30 -24.98 -11.00
N ARG A 44 -9.49 -23.99 -10.67
CA ARG A 44 -8.10 -24.22 -10.29
C ARG A 44 -8.05 -25.08 -9.02
N PRO A 45 -7.13 -26.05 -8.94
CA PRO A 45 -7.07 -27.01 -7.84
C PRO A 45 -7.12 -26.40 -6.43
N GLN A 46 -6.47 -25.26 -6.19
CA GLN A 46 -6.49 -24.58 -4.89
C GLN A 46 -7.87 -24.05 -4.49
N TYR A 47 -8.75 -23.78 -5.46
CA TYR A 47 -10.09 -23.28 -5.24
C TYR A 47 -11.17 -24.36 -5.17
N GLU A 48 -10.88 -25.62 -5.53
CA GLU A 48 -11.89 -26.68 -5.65
C GLU A 48 -12.82 -26.76 -4.44
N LYS A 49 -12.25 -26.83 -3.22
CA LYS A 49 -13.03 -26.92 -1.98
C LYS A 49 -13.79 -25.63 -1.65
N ALA A 50 -13.15 -24.47 -1.80
CA ALA A 50 -13.78 -23.19 -1.51
C ALA A 50 -14.94 -22.90 -2.48
N HIS A 51 -14.75 -23.20 -3.76
CA HIS A 51 -15.76 -23.05 -4.80
C HIS A 51 -16.92 -24.04 -4.61
N GLU A 52 -16.67 -25.28 -4.19
CA GLU A 52 -17.72 -26.24 -3.81
C GLU A 52 -18.65 -25.66 -2.73
N ILE A 53 -18.06 -25.12 -1.66
CA ILE A 53 -18.78 -24.47 -0.55
C ILE A 53 -19.59 -23.28 -1.07
N TYR A 54 -18.93 -22.36 -1.78
CA TYR A 54 -19.55 -21.16 -2.34
C TYR A 54 -20.71 -21.46 -3.30
N LYS A 55 -20.56 -22.48 -4.16
CA LYS A 55 -21.61 -22.92 -5.10
C LYS A 55 -22.78 -23.58 -4.35
N GLY A 56 -22.51 -24.25 -3.24
CA GLY A 56 -23.53 -24.84 -2.36
C GLY A 56 -24.36 -23.80 -1.60
N MET A 57 -23.88 -22.55 -1.46
CA MET A 57 -24.63 -21.47 -0.83
C MET A 57 -25.78 -20.99 -1.73
N ARG A 58 -27.02 -21.10 -1.25
CA ARG A 58 -28.19 -20.51 -1.92
C ARG A 58 -28.08 -18.98 -1.97
N ALA A 59 -28.74 -18.34 -2.94
CA ALA A 59 -28.74 -16.88 -3.07
C ALA A 59 -29.17 -16.14 -1.79
N LYS A 60 -30.15 -16.68 -1.05
CA LYS A 60 -30.57 -16.14 0.26
C LYS A 60 -29.44 -16.20 1.29
N ALA A 61 -28.71 -17.31 1.37
CA ALA A 61 -27.58 -17.47 2.29
C ALA A 61 -26.43 -16.53 1.94
N LYS A 62 -26.11 -16.33 0.65
CA LYS A 62 -25.11 -15.34 0.21
C LYS A 62 -25.49 -13.91 0.62
N LYS A 63 -26.76 -13.51 0.45
CA LYS A 63 -27.25 -12.20 0.91
C LYS A 63 -27.18 -12.06 2.44
N GLU A 64 -27.51 -13.11 3.16
CA GLU A 64 -27.44 -13.13 4.63
C GLU A 64 -25.99 -13.05 5.13
N PHE A 65 -25.06 -13.77 4.49
CA PHE A 65 -23.62 -13.67 4.75
C PHE A 65 -23.15 -12.22 4.63
N LEU A 66 -23.44 -11.55 3.51
CA LEU A 66 -23.06 -10.14 3.28
C LEU A 66 -23.62 -9.20 4.37
N LYS A 67 -24.88 -9.41 4.79
CA LYS A 67 -25.49 -8.60 5.85
C LYS A 67 -24.79 -8.81 7.19
N LYS A 68 -24.50 -10.07 7.54
CA LYS A 68 -23.87 -10.41 8.81
C LYS A 68 -22.41 -10.00 8.86
N SER A 69 -21.65 -10.19 7.78
CA SER A 69 -20.27 -9.72 7.69
C SER A 69 -20.22 -8.20 7.80
N LYS A 70 -21.10 -7.46 7.11
CA LYS A 70 -21.16 -5.99 7.27
C LYS A 70 -21.37 -5.57 8.72
N ALA A 71 -22.21 -6.29 9.46
CA ALA A 71 -22.46 -6.02 10.88
C ALA A 71 -21.23 -6.34 11.75
N ASP A 72 -20.51 -7.43 11.48
CA ASP A 72 -19.26 -7.76 12.19
C ASP A 72 -18.18 -6.68 11.99
N PHE A 73 -18.08 -6.11 10.78
CA PHE A 73 -17.21 -4.97 10.45
C PHE A 73 -17.79 -3.61 10.90
N ARG A 74 -18.93 -3.59 11.61
CA ARG A 74 -19.61 -2.36 12.07
C ARG A 74 -19.97 -1.37 10.96
N GLY A 75 -20.10 -1.86 9.73
CA GLY A 75 -20.46 -1.06 8.56
C GLY A 75 -19.30 -0.62 7.69
N ASP A 76 -18.04 -0.71 8.17
CA ASP A 76 -16.85 -0.25 7.43
C ASP A 76 -16.69 -1.01 6.11
N ASN A 77 -16.70 -2.34 6.22
CA ASN A 77 -16.40 -3.25 5.11
C ASN A 77 -17.45 -4.36 5.03
N VAL A 78 -17.42 -5.08 3.90
CA VAL A 78 -18.27 -6.24 3.66
C VAL A 78 -17.42 -7.32 2.99
N LEU A 79 -17.33 -8.49 3.61
CA LEU A 79 -16.62 -9.62 3.03
C LEU A 79 -17.34 -10.23 1.84
N ASP A 80 -16.58 -10.59 0.81
CA ASP A 80 -17.07 -11.50 -0.21
C ASP A 80 -17.22 -12.93 0.38
N PRO A 81 -18.35 -13.63 0.10
CA PRO A 81 -18.55 -15.01 0.53
C PRO A 81 -17.60 -16.03 -0.11
N LEU A 82 -16.90 -15.71 -1.20
CA LEU A 82 -15.84 -16.55 -1.78
C LEU A 82 -14.46 -16.00 -1.36
N PRO A 83 -13.63 -16.75 -0.61
CA PRO A 83 -12.28 -16.28 -0.27
C PRO A 83 -11.37 -16.22 -1.50
N ARG A 84 -10.39 -15.31 -1.47
CA ARG A 84 -9.28 -15.31 -2.43
C ARG A 84 -8.18 -16.24 -1.92
N LEU A 85 -7.74 -17.19 -2.73
CA LEU A 85 -6.73 -18.17 -2.34
C LEU A 85 -5.45 -18.00 -3.15
N LEU A 86 -4.33 -17.99 -2.44
CA LEU A 86 -2.98 -18.07 -2.99
C LEU A 86 -2.41 -19.45 -2.68
N THR A 87 -1.72 -20.04 -3.64
CA THR A 87 -0.86 -21.19 -3.38
C THR A 87 0.37 -20.76 -2.56
N LYS A 88 1.04 -21.72 -1.92
CA LYS A 88 2.25 -21.44 -1.14
C LYS A 88 3.34 -20.84 -2.03
N GLY A 89 3.53 -21.35 -3.24
CA GLY A 89 4.51 -20.83 -4.20
C GLY A 89 4.21 -19.39 -4.65
N GLU A 90 2.94 -19.07 -4.91
CA GLU A 90 2.52 -17.69 -5.21
C GLU A 90 2.76 -16.75 -4.03
N TYR A 91 2.38 -17.17 -2.82
CA TYR A 91 2.61 -16.39 -1.61
C TYR A 91 4.10 -16.16 -1.35
N GLU A 92 4.96 -17.19 -1.46
CA GLU A 92 6.40 -17.03 -1.23
C GLU A 92 7.02 -16.05 -2.23
N THR A 93 6.64 -16.11 -3.50
CA THR A 93 7.10 -15.14 -4.52
C THR A 93 6.74 -13.71 -4.12
N LEU A 94 5.49 -13.51 -3.70
CA LEU A 94 4.99 -12.22 -3.24
C LEU A 94 5.72 -11.74 -1.98
N ARG A 95 5.87 -12.63 -0.99
CA ARG A 95 6.53 -12.34 0.28
C ARG A 95 7.98 -11.93 0.07
N THR A 96 8.76 -12.70 -0.69
CA THR A 96 10.17 -12.39 -0.97
C THR A 96 10.31 -11.12 -1.80
N GLY A 97 9.39 -10.86 -2.74
CA GLY A 97 9.44 -9.62 -3.54
C GLY A 97 9.13 -8.38 -2.72
N VAL A 98 8.14 -8.42 -1.81
CA VAL A 98 7.84 -7.32 -0.89
C VAL A 98 8.99 -7.12 0.11
N GLU A 99 9.60 -8.20 0.60
CA GLU A 99 10.78 -8.14 1.46
C GLU A 99 11.97 -7.49 0.75
N GLN A 100 12.28 -7.90 -0.48
CA GLN A 100 13.34 -7.34 -1.32
C GLN A 100 13.10 -5.85 -1.56
N ARG A 101 11.89 -5.48 -2.00
CA ARG A 101 11.50 -4.09 -2.26
C ARG A 101 11.59 -3.20 -1.03
N GLY A 102 11.03 -3.65 0.10
CA GLY A 102 11.12 -2.95 1.38
C GLY A 102 12.58 -2.81 1.87
N THR A 103 13.43 -3.80 1.58
CA THR A 103 14.86 -3.76 1.95
C THR A 103 15.61 -2.71 1.15
N ALA A 104 15.36 -2.61 -0.16
CA ALA A 104 15.95 -1.58 -1.01
C ALA A 104 15.50 -0.16 -0.59
N ILE A 105 14.20 0.03 -0.31
CA ILE A 105 13.66 1.31 0.17
C ILE A 105 14.27 1.69 1.53
N ARG A 106 14.41 0.74 2.46
CA ARG A 106 15.08 0.94 3.74
C ARG A 106 16.52 1.40 3.56
N MET A 107 17.30 0.71 2.73
CA MET A 107 18.70 1.06 2.47
C MET A 107 18.82 2.43 1.79
N PHE A 108 17.91 2.75 0.88
CA PHE A 108 17.80 4.08 0.28
C PHE A 108 17.59 5.17 1.33
N LEU A 109 16.61 5.00 2.23
CA LEU A 109 16.33 5.98 3.27
C LEU A 109 17.52 6.14 4.23
N GLN A 110 18.15 5.04 4.63
CA GLN A 110 19.36 5.08 5.46
C GLN A 110 20.51 5.81 4.78
N ASP A 111 20.74 5.57 3.49
CA ASP A 111 21.76 6.26 2.69
C ASP A 111 21.45 7.76 2.58
N HIS A 112 20.21 8.11 2.21
CA HIS A 112 19.73 9.49 2.10
C HIS A 112 19.93 10.29 3.37
N TYR A 113 19.42 9.77 4.50
CA TYR A 113 19.49 10.46 5.79
C TYR A 113 20.88 10.43 6.43
N SER A 114 21.76 9.51 6.01
CA SER A 114 23.17 9.55 6.40
C SER A 114 23.98 10.64 5.67
N GLY A 115 23.44 11.21 4.59
CA GLY A 115 24.12 12.20 3.76
C GLY A 115 25.12 11.62 2.74
N LYS A 116 25.31 10.30 2.70
CA LYS A 116 26.22 9.63 1.74
C LYS A 116 25.71 9.72 0.29
N LYS A 117 24.39 9.58 0.09
CA LYS A 117 23.69 9.77 -1.19
C LYS A 117 24.27 8.96 -2.36
N THR A 118 24.60 7.70 -2.13
CA THR A 118 25.18 6.80 -3.15
C THR A 118 24.25 6.50 -4.33
N TYR A 119 22.94 6.67 -4.13
CA TYR A 119 21.90 6.49 -5.16
C TYR A 119 21.87 7.55 -6.26
N GLN A 120 22.67 8.63 -6.23
CA GLN A 120 22.51 9.78 -7.14
C GLN A 120 22.64 9.44 -8.64
N SER A 121 23.33 8.35 -8.98
CA SER A 121 23.40 7.83 -10.35
C SER A 121 22.08 7.23 -10.84
N VAL A 122 21.21 6.81 -9.92
CA VAL A 122 19.89 6.22 -10.17
C VAL A 122 18.80 7.26 -10.01
N LEU A 123 18.77 7.95 -8.86
CA LEU A 123 17.79 8.98 -8.53
C LEU A 123 18.51 10.32 -8.31
N PRO A 124 18.53 11.21 -9.32
CA PRO A 124 19.23 12.49 -9.22
C PRO A 124 18.65 13.40 -8.15
N GLU A 125 19.52 14.17 -7.48
CA GLU A 125 19.13 15.05 -6.36
C GLU A 125 18.01 16.05 -6.72
N PRO A 126 17.99 16.72 -7.90
CA PRO A 126 16.89 17.63 -8.24
C PRO A 126 15.54 16.92 -8.33
N VAL A 127 15.54 15.65 -8.75
CA VAL A 127 14.31 14.82 -8.82
C VAL A 127 13.86 14.46 -7.41
N LEU A 128 14.76 13.98 -6.55
CA LEU A 128 14.41 13.66 -5.17
C LEU A 128 13.93 14.91 -4.41
N SER A 129 14.57 16.06 -4.62
CA SER A 129 14.17 17.31 -3.97
C SER A 129 12.74 17.72 -4.35
N ARG A 130 12.32 17.58 -5.62
CA ARG A 130 10.93 17.88 -5.98
C ARG A 130 9.94 16.86 -5.41
N ILE A 131 10.31 15.58 -5.35
CA ILE A 131 9.51 14.52 -4.74
C ILE A 131 9.24 14.85 -3.26
N ILE A 132 10.30 15.13 -2.51
CA ILE A 132 10.21 15.48 -1.08
C ILE A 132 9.37 16.75 -0.86
N THR A 133 9.55 17.77 -1.71
CA THR A 133 8.75 19.01 -1.63
C THR A 133 7.28 18.76 -1.90
N ARG A 134 6.96 17.95 -2.92
CA ARG A 134 5.59 17.62 -3.29
C ARG A 134 4.86 16.84 -2.20
N SER A 135 5.56 15.95 -1.49
CA SER A 135 5.03 15.23 -0.34
C SER A 135 5.02 16.06 0.96
N ALA A 136 5.40 17.33 0.91
CA ALA A 136 5.51 18.22 2.07
C ALA A 136 6.48 17.72 3.16
N GLU A 137 7.49 16.94 2.78
CA GLU A 137 8.46 16.31 3.70
C GLU A 137 9.78 17.10 3.81
N THR A 138 9.93 18.22 3.08
CA THR A 138 11.17 19.04 3.05
C THR A 138 11.65 19.46 4.43
N SER A 139 10.73 19.71 5.35
CA SER A 139 11.06 20.16 6.71
C SER A 139 11.69 19.05 7.58
N TYR A 140 11.68 17.79 7.14
CA TYR A 140 12.36 16.67 7.81
C TYR A 140 13.69 16.29 7.14
N SER A 141 13.98 16.82 5.95
CA SER A 141 15.14 16.45 5.14
C SER A 141 16.45 16.70 5.91
N GLY A 142 17.28 15.66 6.01
CA GLY A 142 18.56 15.71 6.73
C GLY A 142 18.47 15.75 8.27
N LEU A 143 17.26 15.65 8.86
CA LEU A 143 17.06 15.73 10.31
C LEU A 143 16.71 14.38 10.95
N VAL A 144 16.29 13.40 10.16
CA VAL A 144 15.90 12.08 10.65
C VAL A 144 17.15 11.22 10.88
N ASN A 145 17.25 10.60 12.06
CA ASN A 145 18.32 9.66 12.36
C ASN A 145 18.18 8.39 11.48
N PRO A 146 19.17 8.07 10.61
CA PRO A 146 19.09 6.92 9.70
C PRO A 146 18.99 5.58 10.43
N ASP A 147 19.51 5.47 11.66
CA ASP A 147 19.51 4.24 12.44
C ASP A 147 18.19 3.96 13.16
N THR A 148 17.20 4.85 13.02
CA THR A 148 15.88 4.71 13.65
C THR A 148 14.72 4.69 12.68
N ILE A 149 14.98 4.81 11.37
CA ILE A 149 13.94 4.84 10.33
C ILE A 149 13.14 3.54 10.33
N SER A 150 11.84 3.67 10.52
CA SER A 150 10.89 2.58 10.38
C SER A 150 9.55 3.06 9.87
N PHE A 151 8.82 2.20 9.19
CA PHE A 151 7.49 2.48 8.69
C PHE A 151 6.75 1.15 8.44
N PRO A 152 5.44 1.09 8.70
CA PRO A 152 4.61 0.08 8.07
C PRO A 152 4.63 0.29 6.56
N TYR A 153 4.53 -0.79 5.80
CA TYR A 153 4.63 -0.76 4.35
C TYR A 153 3.62 -1.72 3.75
N GLY A 154 2.83 -1.26 2.79
CA GLY A 154 1.78 -2.05 2.16
C GLY A 154 1.68 -1.74 0.67
N PRO A 155 2.58 -2.27 -0.18
CA PRO A 155 2.49 -2.05 -1.61
C PRO A 155 1.19 -2.64 -2.16
N ASP A 156 0.57 -1.91 -3.08
CA ASP A 156 -0.59 -2.41 -3.81
C ASP A 156 -0.11 -3.27 -4.97
N ILE A 157 -0.51 -4.54 -4.93
CA ILE A 157 -0.07 -5.58 -5.84
C ILE A 157 -1.25 -6.07 -6.65
N ILE A 158 -1.01 -6.22 -7.95
CA ILE A 158 -1.98 -6.73 -8.89
C ILE A 158 -1.45 -7.98 -9.56
N ARG A 159 -2.36 -8.76 -10.12
CA ARG A 159 -2.05 -9.76 -11.12
C ARG A 159 -2.58 -9.28 -12.47
N THR A 160 -1.72 -9.16 -13.46
CA THR A 160 -2.05 -8.71 -14.81
C THR A 160 -2.85 -9.79 -15.55
N ALA A 161 -3.44 -9.43 -16.70
CA ALA A 161 -4.18 -10.36 -17.56
C ALA A 161 -3.36 -11.59 -18.01
N ASN A 162 -2.03 -11.45 -18.11
CA ASN A 162 -1.12 -12.56 -18.42
C ASN A 162 -0.63 -13.34 -17.19
N GLY A 163 -1.20 -13.09 -16.00
CA GLY A 163 -0.91 -13.83 -14.77
C GLY A 163 0.34 -13.40 -14.01
N LYS A 164 1.01 -12.33 -14.44
CA LYS A 164 2.21 -11.79 -13.78
C LYS A 164 1.84 -10.89 -12.61
N TRP A 165 2.64 -10.94 -11.55
CA TRP A 165 2.52 -10.01 -10.43
C TRP A 165 3.22 -8.70 -10.74
N ALA A 166 2.62 -7.58 -10.35
CA ALA A 166 3.23 -6.26 -10.45
C ALA A 166 2.81 -5.38 -9.27
N VAL A 167 3.72 -4.54 -8.80
CA VAL A 167 3.38 -3.44 -7.87
C VAL A 167 2.80 -2.29 -8.70
N ILE A 168 1.75 -1.63 -8.22
CA ILE A 168 1.19 -0.42 -8.87
C ILE A 168 1.41 0.86 -8.08
N GLU A 169 1.64 0.72 -6.78
CA GLU A 169 1.82 1.82 -5.83
C GLU A 169 2.51 1.32 -4.55
N ASP A 170 3.38 2.15 -3.98
CA ASP A 170 4.03 1.93 -2.69
C ASP A 170 3.30 2.74 -1.63
N ASN A 171 2.87 2.10 -0.53
CA ASN A 171 2.21 2.82 0.56
C ASN A 171 3.03 2.68 1.85
N PRO A 172 3.89 3.65 2.19
CA PRO A 172 4.54 3.72 3.50
C PRO A 172 3.59 4.30 4.56
N GLY A 173 3.86 4.02 5.83
CA GLY A 173 3.24 4.75 6.94
C GLY A 173 1.88 4.20 7.38
N PHE A 174 0.89 5.08 7.51
CA PHE A 174 -0.43 4.73 8.04
C PHE A 174 -1.27 4.00 6.98
N ILE A 175 -1.22 2.67 6.98
CA ILE A 175 -1.92 1.80 6.02
C ILE A 175 -3.16 1.14 6.65
N GLY A 176 -4.26 1.12 5.90
CA GLY A 176 -5.47 0.38 6.27
C GLY A 176 -5.37 -1.12 5.98
N GLY A 177 -6.19 -1.92 6.69
CA GLY A 177 -6.25 -3.38 6.57
C GLY A 177 -5.67 -4.18 7.75
N PRO A 178 -4.64 -3.73 8.51
CA PRO A 178 -4.12 -4.49 9.65
C PRO A 178 -5.15 -4.92 10.70
N GLY A 179 -6.17 -4.12 10.99
CA GLY A 179 -7.26 -4.43 11.93
C GLY A 179 -8.34 -5.34 11.34
N ASP A 180 -8.32 -5.55 10.03
CA ASP A 180 -9.33 -6.33 9.31
C ASP A 180 -8.93 -7.80 9.12
N LEU A 181 -7.63 -8.12 9.15
CA LEU A 181 -7.09 -9.48 8.98
C LEU A 181 -7.78 -10.52 9.88
N HIS A 182 -7.92 -10.22 11.17
CA HIS A 182 -8.55 -11.11 12.15
C HIS A 182 -10.06 -11.30 11.85
N ILE A 183 -10.79 -10.19 11.78
CA ILE A 183 -12.24 -10.22 11.64
C ILE A 183 -12.67 -10.79 10.29
N ALA A 184 -11.86 -10.63 9.24
CA ALA A 184 -12.08 -11.25 7.94
C ALA A 184 -12.15 -12.78 8.04
N ARG A 185 -11.17 -13.39 8.71
CA ARG A 185 -11.12 -14.84 8.92
C ARG A 185 -12.20 -15.30 9.91
N GLU A 186 -12.38 -14.58 11.02
CA GLU A 186 -13.38 -14.92 12.04
C GLU A 186 -14.80 -14.89 11.45
N SER A 187 -15.18 -13.80 10.79
CA SER A 187 -16.50 -13.60 10.21
C SER A 187 -16.81 -14.65 9.13
N MET A 188 -15.82 -14.99 8.28
CA MET A 188 -16.00 -16.05 7.27
C MET A 188 -16.29 -17.41 7.91
N LEU A 189 -15.52 -17.82 8.92
CA LEU A 189 -15.70 -19.12 9.59
C LEU A 189 -16.93 -19.17 10.51
N LYS A 190 -17.39 -18.00 10.99
CA LYS A 190 -18.61 -17.82 11.78
C LYS A 190 -19.86 -17.98 10.92
N HIS A 191 -19.89 -17.35 9.74
CA HIS A 191 -21.09 -17.31 8.88
C HIS A 191 -21.15 -18.39 7.81
N GLU A 192 -20.03 -19.04 7.48
CA GLU A 192 -20.01 -20.27 6.69
C GLU A 192 -18.99 -21.28 7.27
N PRO A 193 -19.41 -22.05 8.29
CA PRO A 193 -18.54 -22.98 9.01
C PRO A 193 -17.82 -24.02 8.16
N LYS A 194 -18.35 -24.37 6.98
CA LYS A 194 -17.74 -25.35 6.06
C LYS A 194 -16.38 -24.89 5.54
N TYR A 195 -16.08 -23.58 5.55
CA TYR A 195 -14.76 -23.10 5.19
C TYR A 195 -13.64 -23.57 6.13
N ARG A 196 -13.96 -24.17 7.29
CA ARG A 196 -12.95 -24.89 8.11
C ARG A 196 -12.31 -26.08 7.38
N ASP A 197 -12.96 -26.61 6.35
CA ASP A 197 -12.41 -27.68 5.52
C ASP A 197 -11.35 -27.18 4.53
N VAL A 198 -11.26 -25.86 4.31
CA VAL A 198 -10.18 -25.25 3.53
C VAL A 198 -8.96 -25.11 4.45
N LYS A 199 -7.90 -25.87 4.15
CA LYS A 199 -6.68 -25.92 4.95
C LYS A 199 -5.78 -24.70 4.67
N PHE A 200 -6.01 -23.62 5.40
CA PHE A 200 -5.12 -22.46 5.41
C PHE A 200 -3.81 -22.77 6.13
N LEU A 201 -2.67 -22.38 5.56
CA LEU A 201 -1.34 -22.60 6.15
C LEU A 201 -1.07 -21.67 7.34
N HIS A 202 -1.67 -20.48 7.34
CA HIS A 202 -1.43 -19.43 8.33
C HIS A 202 -2.75 -18.79 8.79
N GLY A 203 -2.69 -18.22 9.99
CA GLY A 203 -3.77 -17.45 10.61
C GLY A 203 -3.36 -15.99 10.84
N PRO A 204 -4.35 -15.08 10.98
CA PRO A 204 -4.11 -13.65 11.12
C PRO A 204 -3.40 -13.25 12.42
N GLU A 205 -3.48 -14.06 13.48
CA GLU A 205 -2.83 -13.77 14.78
C GLU A 205 -1.33 -13.53 14.67
N GLU A 206 -0.70 -14.22 13.71
CA GLU A 206 0.73 -14.20 13.46
C GLU A 206 1.25 -12.78 13.18
N TYR A 207 0.47 -11.95 12.48
CA TYR A 207 0.83 -10.56 12.24
C TYR A 207 1.00 -9.80 13.56
N TYR A 208 -0.03 -9.80 14.41
CA TYR A 208 -0.02 -9.03 15.66
C TYR A 208 1.03 -9.56 16.64
N GLU A 209 1.22 -10.87 16.71
CA GLU A 209 2.26 -11.49 17.55
C GLU A 209 3.67 -11.06 17.14
N ASN A 210 3.99 -11.14 15.85
CA ASN A 210 5.31 -10.77 15.35
C ASN A 210 5.58 -9.27 15.45
N ILE A 211 4.60 -8.42 15.13
CA ILE A 211 4.76 -6.97 15.23
C ILE A 211 5.01 -6.55 16.68
N VAL A 212 4.25 -7.09 17.65
CA VAL A 212 4.48 -6.82 19.08
C VAL A 212 5.83 -7.38 19.55
N ALA A 213 6.23 -8.57 19.09
CA ALA A 213 7.53 -9.15 19.42
C ALA A 213 8.68 -8.27 18.89
N ARG A 214 8.60 -7.81 17.65
CA ARG A 214 9.58 -6.89 17.04
C ARG A 214 9.67 -5.56 17.79
N ALA A 215 8.53 -4.99 18.21
CA ALA A 215 8.52 -3.79 19.05
C ALA A 215 9.20 -4.01 20.40
N LYS A 216 8.96 -5.14 21.08
CA LYS A 216 9.65 -5.50 22.33
C LYS A 216 11.16 -5.64 22.11
N THR A 217 11.59 -6.28 21.03
CA THR A 217 13.00 -6.39 20.66
C THR A 217 13.65 -5.05 20.37
N ARG A 218 12.90 -4.06 19.89
CA ARG A 218 13.40 -2.70 19.60
C ARG A 218 13.26 -1.71 20.75
N ALA A 219 12.46 -2.03 21.77
CA ALA A 219 12.13 -1.10 22.86
C ALA A 219 13.36 -0.52 23.56
N LYS A 220 13.34 0.79 23.84
CA LYS A 220 14.36 1.54 24.59
C LYS A 220 13.69 2.52 25.56
N PRO A 221 13.80 2.31 26.90
CA PRO A 221 14.45 1.18 27.57
C PRO A 221 13.69 -0.15 27.35
N LYS A 222 14.39 -1.28 27.46
CA LYS A 222 13.80 -2.63 27.28
C LYS A 222 12.68 -2.96 28.26
N SER A 223 12.74 -2.39 29.47
CA SER A 223 11.72 -2.53 30.51
C SER A 223 10.54 -1.57 30.33
N GLY A 224 10.61 -0.67 29.34
CA GLY A 224 9.55 0.30 29.08
C GLY A 224 8.29 -0.35 28.54
N LYS A 225 7.15 0.32 28.75
CA LYS A 225 5.86 -0.07 28.18
C LYS A 225 5.90 0.04 26.65
N ILE A 226 5.17 -0.86 26.00
CA ILE A 226 4.84 -0.74 24.58
C ILE A 226 3.48 -0.04 24.52
N VAL A 227 3.41 1.03 23.75
CA VAL A 227 2.22 1.88 23.63
C VAL A 227 1.74 1.86 22.19
N ILE A 228 0.43 1.90 21.96
CA ILE A 228 -0.15 2.35 20.70
C ILE A 228 -0.81 3.71 20.94
N LEU A 229 -0.30 4.71 20.24
CA LEU A 229 -0.83 6.07 20.22
C LEU A 229 -1.81 6.18 19.06
N MET A 230 -3.05 6.55 19.36
CA MET A 230 -4.10 6.78 18.38
C MET A 230 -4.51 8.24 18.44
N SER A 231 -4.23 8.97 17.36
CA SER A 231 -4.56 10.39 17.20
C SER A 231 -5.70 10.51 16.18
N PRO A 232 -6.69 11.39 16.40
CA PRO A 232 -7.70 11.69 15.41
C PRO A 232 -7.08 12.31 14.14
N PRO A 233 -7.81 12.31 13.02
CA PRO A 233 -9.16 11.74 12.86
C PRO A 233 -9.11 10.21 12.95
N TYR A 234 -9.95 9.61 13.81
CA TYR A 234 -10.10 8.16 13.84
C TYR A 234 -10.74 7.77 12.51
N ALA A 235 -10.02 6.96 11.72
CA ALA A 235 -10.32 6.79 10.31
C ALA A 235 -11.62 5.99 10.10
N ASP A 236 -11.95 5.06 11.01
CA ASP A 236 -13.09 4.14 10.90
C ASP A 236 -13.22 3.23 12.15
N ASN A 237 -14.01 2.15 12.08
CA ASN A 237 -14.10 1.18 13.17
C ASN A 237 -12.93 0.17 13.23
N GLU A 238 -11.93 0.23 12.34
CA GLU A 238 -10.68 -0.56 12.39
C GLU A 238 -9.93 -0.29 13.70
N ASP A 239 -9.94 0.97 14.14
CA ASP A 239 -9.33 1.42 15.41
C ASP A 239 -9.85 0.64 16.61
N HIS A 240 -11.13 0.29 16.65
CA HIS A 240 -11.71 -0.51 17.73
C HIS A 240 -11.15 -1.94 17.75
N ARG A 241 -10.93 -2.53 16.57
CA ARG A 241 -10.36 -3.88 16.42
C ARG A 241 -8.90 -3.87 16.83
N LEU A 242 -8.11 -2.90 16.38
CA LEU A 242 -6.71 -2.73 16.73
C LEU A 242 -6.51 -2.54 18.24
N LYS A 243 -7.34 -1.71 18.91
CA LYS A 243 -7.32 -1.56 20.38
C LYS A 243 -7.42 -2.89 21.11
N LYS A 244 -8.36 -3.75 20.67
CA LYS A 244 -8.54 -5.07 21.27
C LYS A 244 -7.34 -5.98 20.97
N LEU A 245 -6.95 -6.10 19.70
CA LEU A 245 -5.91 -7.02 19.25
C LEU A 245 -4.54 -6.74 19.87
N PHE A 246 -4.17 -5.46 19.98
CA PHE A 246 -2.95 -5.02 20.66
C PHE A 246 -3.08 -5.06 22.18
N GLY A 247 -4.23 -4.67 22.72
CA GLY A 247 -4.51 -4.70 24.17
C GLY A 247 -4.43 -6.12 24.75
N ASP A 248 -4.99 -7.11 24.06
CA ASP A 248 -4.93 -8.54 24.42
C ASP A 248 -3.48 -9.07 24.45
N ARG A 249 -2.54 -8.35 23.80
CA ARG A 249 -1.10 -8.66 23.74
C ARG A 249 -0.24 -7.81 24.70
N GLY A 250 -0.89 -7.09 25.62
CA GLY A 250 -0.24 -6.30 26.65
C GLY A 250 0.33 -4.96 26.16
N VAL A 251 -0.15 -4.44 25.03
CA VAL A 251 0.18 -3.09 24.56
C VAL A 251 -0.78 -2.09 25.19
N GLU A 252 -0.23 -1.01 25.75
CA GLU A 252 -1.04 0.03 26.35
C GLU A 252 -1.67 0.92 25.27
N ILE A 253 -2.99 1.13 25.36
CA ILE A 253 -3.72 2.00 24.45
C ILE A 253 -3.68 3.44 24.99
N VAL A 254 -3.23 4.39 24.17
CA VAL A 254 -3.25 5.82 24.50
C VAL A 254 -4.04 6.58 23.44
N THR A 255 -5.00 7.35 23.91
CA THR A 255 -5.80 8.26 23.09
C THR A 255 -5.96 9.61 23.79
N PRO A 256 -6.48 10.66 23.12
CA PRO A 256 -6.81 11.93 23.77
C PRO A 256 -7.76 11.79 24.95
N ASN A 257 -8.52 10.69 25.03
CA ASN A 257 -9.51 10.44 26.08
C ASN A 257 -9.02 9.47 27.17
N THR A 258 -7.84 8.83 27.02
CA THR A 258 -7.31 7.93 28.06
C THR A 258 -6.79 8.72 29.26
N LYS A 259 -6.90 8.12 30.46
CA LYS A 259 -6.34 8.72 31.70
C LYS A 259 -4.82 8.78 31.69
N LYS A 260 -4.17 7.79 31.07
CA LYS A 260 -2.73 7.80 30.81
C LYS A 260 -2.45 8.67 29.59
N LYS A 261 -1.49 9.58 29.73
CA LYS A 261 -1.02 10.48 28.67
C LYS A 261 0.41 10.10 28.31
N LEU A 262 0.69 10.02 27.01
CA LEU A 262 2.05 9.92 26.51
C LEU A 262 2.68 11.32 26.63
N VAL A 263 3.85 11.42 27.26
CA VAL A 263 4.56 12.68 27.47
C VAL A 263 6.02 12.50 27.11
N MET A 264 6.56 13.43 26.33
CA MET A 264 7.99 13.47 26.00
C MET A 264 8.78 14.14 27.12
N THR A 265 9.97 13.60 27.40
CA THR A 265 10.92 14.11 28.38
C THR A 265 12.32 14.13 27.77
N ASP A 266 13.28 14.77 28.43
CA ASP A 266 14.68 14.79 27.96
C ASP A 266 15.30 13.40 27.80
N LYS A 267 14.79 12.41 28.53
CA LYS A 267 15.30 11.03 28.59
C LYS A 267 14.49 10.04 27.72
N GLY A 268 13.49 10.50 26.97
CA GLY A 268 12.59 9.66 26.18
C GLY A 268 11.12 9.85 26.56
N ALA A 269 10.29 8.84 26.28
CA ALA A 269 8.85 8.90 26.51
C ALA A 269 8.42 8.26 27.85
N VAL A 270 7.39 8.83 28.47
CA VAL A 270 6.72 8.24 29.64
C VAL A 270 5.21 8.23 29.46
N LEU A 271 4.55 7.23 30.07
CA LEU A 271 3.13 7.28 30.36
C LEU A 271 2.93 7.94 31.71
N GLU A 272 2.17 9.03 31.69
CA GLU A 272 1.86 9.79 32.88
C GLU A 272 0.38 9.67 33.24
N HIS A 273 0.10 9.41 34.51
CA HIS A 273 -1.25 9.42 35.06
C HIS A 273 -1.26 9.69 36.56
N THR A 274 -2.43 9.99 37.10
CA THR A 274 -2.64 10.12 38.54
C THR A 274 -3.30 8.86 39.07
N ASN A 275 -2.73 8.26 40.13
CA ASN A 275 -3.32 7.09 40.77
C ASN A 275 -4.53 7.47 41.65
N LYS A 276 -5.20 6.46 42.24
CA LYS A 276 -6.37 6.67 43.12
C LYS A 276 -6.08 7.55 44.34
N ALA A 277 -4.82 7.62 44.78
CA ALA A 277 -4.39 8.43 45.92
C ALA A 277 -3.95 9.85 45.53
N GLY A 278 -4.18 10.28 44.28
CA GLY A 278 -3.79 11.62 43.82
C GLY A 278 -2.30 11.76 43.48
N LYS A 279 -1.50 10.69 43.58
CA LYS A 279 -0.07 10.73 43.26
C LYS A 279 0.15 10.58 41.75
N ARG A 280 0.97 11.48 41.20
CA ARG A 280 1.46 11.42 39.81
C ARG A 280 2.42 10.22 39.65
N ILE A 281 2.11 9.36 38.69
CA ILE A 281 2.88 8.18 38.32
C ILE A 281 3.43 8.39 36.90
N ARG A 282 4.69 8.01 36.70
CA ARG A 282 5.37 7.99 35.41
C ARG A 282 5.94 6.60 35.16
N GLU A 283 5.58 6.01 34.03
CA GLU A 283 6.08 4.72 33.58
C GLU A 283 6.87 4.93 32.29
N ASN A 284 8.10 4.44 32.22
CA ASN A 284 8.90 4.58 30.99
C ASN A 284 8.21 3.87 29.82
N VAL A 285 8.26 4.48 28.65
CA VAL A 285 7.80 3.90 27.38
C VAL A 285 9.01 3.50 26.57
N GLY A 286 9.03 2.24 26.14
CA GLY A 286 10.11 1.68 25.35
C GLY A 286 9.86 1.76 23.85
N PHE A 287 8.61 1.73 23.42
CA PHE A 287 8.22 1.74 22.02
C PHE A 287 6.83 2.34 21.84
N VAL A 288 6.62 3.10 20.76
CA VAL A 288 5.32 3.67 20.40
C VAL A 288 4.91 3.21 19.00
N PHE A 289 3.85 2.41 18.92
CA PHE A 289 3.10 2.24 17.69
C PHE A 289 2.29 3.50 17.41
N LEU A 290 2.54 4.16 16.29
CA LEU A 290 1.68 5.19 15.75
C LEU A 290 0.60 4.52 14.92
N ASN A 291 -0.64 4.67 15.37
CA ASN A 291 -1.84 4.38 14.60
C ASN A 291 -2.52 5.71 14.28
N ALA A 292 -1.80 6.48 13.49
CA ALA A 292 -2.10 7.81 12.99
C ALA A 292 -1.00 8.15 11.98
N GLU A 293 -1.25 9.12 11.10
CA GLU A 293 -0.15 9.73 10.38
C GLU A 293 0.81 10.45 11.34
N HIS A 294 2.10 10.41 11.04
CA HIS A 294 3.11 11.01 11.90
C HIS A 294 2.85 12.53 12.10
N LYS A 295 2.34 13.22 11.07
CA LYS A 295 1.94 14.63 11.11
C LYS A 295 0.74 14.93 12.04
N TRP A 296 -0.09 13.93 12.36
CA TRP A 296 -1.20 14.06 13.31
C TRP A 296 -0.77 13.86 14.76
N SER A 297 0.41 13.27 14.98
CA SER A 297 0.87 12.89 16.32
C SER A 297 1.45 14.06 17.12
N ASP A 298 1.95 15.10 16.43
CA ASP A 298 2.50 16.32 17.05
C ASP A 298 2.32 17.54 16.15
N ALA A 299 1.09 18.08 16.10
CA ALA A 299 0.81 19.32 15.37
C ALA A 299 1.38 20.59 16.06
N THR A 300 2.14 20.45 17.15
CA THR A 300 2.86 21.58 17.76
C THR A 300 4.23 21.81 17.13
N HIS A 301 4.79 20.78 16.49
CA HIS A 301 6.04 20.90 15.75
C HIS A 301 5.81 21.60 14.40
N PRO A 302 6.59 22.65 14.03
CA PRO A 302 6.37 23.42 12.81
C PRO A 302 6.37 22.59 11.51
N ALA A 303 7.26 21.59 11.39
CA ALA A 303 7.31 20.71 10.21
C ALA A 303 6.03 19.87 10.07
N SER A 304 5.57 19.30 11.19
CA SER A 304 4.39 18.45 11.23
C SER A 304 3.12 19.26 10.98
N PHE A 305 3.06 20.48 11.52
CA PHE A 305 1.94 21.38 11.26
C PHE A 305 1.86 21.81 9.79
N ARG A 306 2.99 22.09 9.13
CA ARG A 306 3.03 22.40 7.69
C ARG A 306 2.55 21.24 6.83
N SER A 307 3.04 20.02 7.09
CA SER A 307 2.61 18.81 6.40
C SER A 307 1.11 18.53 6.65
N LEU A 308 0.64 18.74 7.88
CA LEU A 308 -0.78 18.65 8.22
C LEU A 308 -1.65 19.66 7.43
N LEU A 309 -1.22 20.92 7.31
CA LEU A 309 -1.96 21.93 6.55
C LEU A 309 -2.13 21.54 5.07
N VAL A 310 -1.08 20.98 4.46
CA VAL A 310 -1.15 20.49 3.07
C VAL A 310 -2.16 19.35 2.97
N ALA A 311 -2.09 18.37 3.87
CA ALA A 311 -3.02 17.23 3.87
C ALA A 311 -4.48 17.64 4.08
N GLU A 312 -4.76 18.56 5.02
CA GLU A 312 -6.12 19.06 5.26
C GLU A 312 -6.65 19.87 4.07
N ALA A 313 -5.79 20.63 3.40
CA ALA A 313 -6.15 21.34 2.18
C ALA A 313 -6.48 20.37 1.04
N GLU A 314 -5.68 19.32 0.85
CA GLU A 314 -5.89 18.31 -0.19
C GLU A 314 -7.17 17.51 0.06
N SER A 315 -7.42 17.09 1.29
CA SER A 315 -8.67 16.42 1.69
C SER A 315 -9.89 17.33 1.50
N SER A 316 -9.77 18.62 1.85
CA SER A 316 -10.82 19.62 1.61
C SER A 316 -11.10 19.80 0.12
N ILE A 317 -10.07 19.87 -0.72
CA ILE A 317 -10.20 19.98 -2.18
C ILE A 317 -10.97 18.78 -2.75
N GLU A 318 -10.61 17.56 -2.35
CA GLU A 318 -11.29 16.34 -2.80
C GLU A 318 -12.79 16.38 -2.47
N TRP A 319 -13.11 16.71 -1.21
CA TRP A 319 -14.49 16.82 -0.77
C TRP A 319 -15.27 17.91 -1.52
N LEU A 320 -14.67 19.09 -1.72
CA LEU A 320 -15.29 20.20 -2.45
C LEU A 320 -15.53 19.87 -3.92
N ASP A 321 -14.57 19.20 -4.58
CA ASP A 321 -14.70 18.80 -5.99
C ASP A 321 -15.89 17.83 -6.20
N GLU A 322 -16.20 16.98 -5.21
CA GLU A 322 -17.35 16.07 -5.24
C GLU A 322 -18.71 16.78 -5.17
N MET A 323 -18.78 17.95 -4.53
CA MET A 323 -20.04 18.70 -4.39
C MET A 323 -20.56 19.27 -5.72
N LYS A 324 -19.66 19.50 -6.69
CA LYS A 324 -19.97 19.99 -8.05
C LYS A 324 -20.75 21.32 -8.11
N THR A 325 -20.71 22.16 -7.06
CA THR A 325 -21.31 23.50 -7.06
C THR A 325 -20.31 24.59 -7.48
N PRO A 326 -20.76 25.74 -8.01
CA PRO A 326 -19.87 26.86 -8.31
C PRO A 326 -19.10 27.38 -7.09
N GLU A 327 -19.73 27.40 -5.92
CA GLU A 327 -19.13 27.86 -4.66
C GLU A 327 -18.02 26.91 -4.22
N ALA A 328 -18.28 25.60 -4.22
CA ALA A 328 -17.29 24.61 -3.84
C ALA A 328 -16.07 24.62 -4.79
N ARG A 329 -16.29 24.83 -6.09
CA ARG A 329 -15.20 25.01 -7.07
C ARG A 329 -14.36 26.24 -6.78
N ALA A 330 -14.97 27.35 -6.39
CA ALA A 330 -14.25 28.57 -6.04
C ALA A 330 -13.39 28.38 -4.79
N GLU A 331 -13.91 27.70 -3.76
CA GLU A 331 -13.18 27.35 -2.54
C GLU A 331 -12.03 26.37 -2.83
N ALA A 332 -12.28 25.31 -3.61
CA ALA A 332 -11.25 24.36 -4.03
C ALA A 332 -10.14 25.06 -4.83
N MET A 333 -10.49 25.98 -5.72
CA MET A 333 -9.51 26.78 -6.47
C MET A 333 -8.70 27.70 -5.55
N ALA A 334 -9.31 28.29 -4.51
CA ALA A 334 -8.60 29.11 -3.53
C ALA A 334 -7.58 28.27 -2.72
N LEU A 335 -7.95 27.05 -2.31
CA LEU A 335 -7.03 26.12 -1.66
C LEU A 335 -5.90 25.69 -2.60
N ARG A 336 -6.21 25.35 -3.85
CA ARG A 336 -5.19 25.00 -4.87
C ARG A 336 -4.17 26.12 -5.05
N ARG A 337 -4.62 27.38 -5.17
CA ARG A 337 -3.73 28.54 -5.25
C ARG A 337 -2.92 28.75 -3.98
N ALA A 338 -3.48 28.46 -2.81
CA ALA A 338 -2.76 28.56 -1.54
C ALA A 338 -1.71 27.45 -1.36
N LEU A 339 -1.86 26.33 -2.07
CA LEU A 339 -0.90 25.24 -2.13
C LEU A 339 0.19 25.44 -3.20
N ASP A 340 0.03 26.42 -4.08
CA ASP A 340 1.04 26.74 -5.08
C ASP A 340 2.24 27.39 -4.37
N PRO A 341 3.45 26.85 -4.54
CA PRO A 341 4.63 27.48 -3.98
C PRO A 341 4.86 28.85 -4.63
N ASP A 342 5.39 29.79 -3.86
CA ASP A 342 5.83 31.08 -4.38
C ASP A 342 6.86 30.85 -5.51
N PRO A 343 6.68 31.47 -6.68
CA PRO A 343 7.49 31.14 -7.87
C PRO A 343 8.97 31.55 -7.75
N VAL A 344 9.33 32.37 -6.76
CA VAL A 344 10.72 32.80 -6.52
C VAL A 344 11.39 31.91 -5.48
N SER A 345 10.74 31.71 -4.34
CA SER A 345 11.29 30.95 -3.22
C SER A 345 11.05 29.44 -3.34
N GLY A 346 10.06 29.00 -4.12
CA GLY A 346 9.63 27.61 -4.23
C GLY A 346 8.93 27.09 -2.97
N ILE A 347 8.53 27.97 -2.04
CA ILE A 347 7.95 27.61 -0.75
C ILE A 347 6.47 28.03 -0.71
N VAL A 348 5.63 27.14 -0.18
CA VAL A 348 4.21 27.43 0.09
C VAL A 348 4.08 28.49 1.19
N ASP A 349 3.25 29.52 0.98
CA ASP A 349 2.86 30.43 2.05
C ASP A 349 1.92 29.73 3.03
N TYR A 350 2.51 29.07 4.03
CA TYR A 350 1.76 28.33 5.05
C TYR A 350 0.85 29.21 5.91
N THR A 351 1.14 30.52 6.01
CA THR A 351 0.26 31.44 6.74
C THR A 351 -1.02 31.67 5.94
N HIS A 352 -0.89 31.87 4.64
CA HIS A 352 -2.03 31.98 3.74
C HIS A 352 -2.80 30.65 3.65
N LEU A 353 -2.10 29.52 3.53
CA LEU A 353 -2.70 28.19 3.49
C LEU A 353 -3.53 27.89 4.73
N GLU A 354 -2.99 28.14 5.93
CA GLU A 354 -3.73 27.96 7.17
C GLU A 354 -5.03 28.78 7.19
N LYS A 355 -4.96 30.03 6.73
CA LYS A 355 -6.16 30.88 6.63
C LYS A 355 -7.22 30.30 5.68
N GLN A 356 -6.83 29.63 4.60
CA GLN A 356 -7.78 28.99 3.70
C GLN A 356 -8.33 27.69 4.28
N VAL A 357 -7.48 26.81 4.82
CA VAL A 357 -7.90 25.53 5.44
C VAL A 357 -8.89 25.77 6.57
N ARG A 358 -8.70 26.82 7.38
CA ARG A 358 -9.63 27.16 8.47
C ARG A 358 -11.04 27.54 8.01
N LYS A 359 -11.24 27.82 6.72
CA LYS A 359 -12.57 28.14 6.16
C LYS A 359 -13.32 26.90 5.67
N THR A 360 -12.63 25.77 5.49
CA THR A 360 -13.22 24.51 5.03
C THR A 360 -13.37 23.53 6.18
N PRO A 361 -14.20 22.48 6.05
CA PRO A 361 -14.21 21.38 7.01
C PRO A 361 -12.79 20.81 7.21
N ASN A 362 -12.31 20.79 8.45
CA ASN A 362 -10.94 20.34 8.77
C ASN A 362 -10.86 19.77 10.20
N ASN A 363 -9.80 19.00 10.46
CA ASN A 363 -9.55 18.37 11.77
C ASN A 363 -8.49 19.09 12.62
N LEU A 364 -8.01 20.28 12.21
CA LEU A 364 -6.86 20.95 12.83
C LEU A 364 -7.01 21.12 14.35
N SER A 365 -8.19 21.54 14.82
CA SER A 365 -8.42 21.78 16.25
C SER A 365 -8.45 20.48 17.06
N GLU A 366 -8.95 19.40 16.46
CA GLU A 366 -9.01 18.09 17.11
C GLU A 366 -7.61 17.47 17.21
N ILE A 367 -6.87 17.46 16.10
CA ILE A 367 -5.49 16.99 16.02
C ILE A 367 -4.59 17.77 16.99
N ARG A 368 -4.74 19.10 17.06
CA ARG A 368 -3.96 19.92 17.99
C ARG A 368 -4.20 19.58 19.45
N ARG A 369 -5.44 19.25 19.85
CA ARG A 369 -5.76 18.78 21.22
C ARG A 369 -5.21 17.39 21.51
N ALA A 370 -5.09 16.56 20.47
CA ALA A 370 -4.59 15.20 20.57
C ALA A 370 -3.06 15.08 20.49
N SER A 371 -2.39 16.16 20.07
CA SER A 371 -0.95 16.20 19.85
C SER A 371 -0.17 15.84 21.11
N VAL A 372 0.97 15.20 20.91
CA VAL A 372 1.97 14.89 21.94
C VAL A 372 3.19 15.78 21.69
N PRO A 373 3.29 16.95 22.37
CA PRO A 373 4.36 17.90 22.08
C PRO A 373 5.76 17.31 22.26
N GLY A 374 6.63 17.57 21.29
CA GLY A 374 8.02 17.11 21.26
C GLY A 374 8.19 15.67 20.75
N LEU A 375 7.10 15.01 20.33
CA LEU A 375 7.17 13.65 19.81
C LEU A 375 7.91 13.64 18.47
N THR A 376 7.67 14.62 17.59
CA THR A 376 8.38 14.71 16.30
C THR A 376 9.89 14.81 16.48
N ASP A 377 10.38 15.69 17.36
CA ASP A 377 11.80 15.80 17.67
C ASP A 377 12.37 14.53 18.30
N ALA A 378 11.61 13.90 19.19
CA ALA A 378 12.02 12.65 19.84
C ALA A 378 12.14 11.48 18.85
N MET A 379 11.25 11.42 17.84
CA MET A 379 11.33 10.46 16.74
C MET A 379 12.54 10.73 15.85
N MET A 380 12.70 11.96 15.37
CA MET A 380 13.79 12.33 14.45
C MET A 380 15.17 12.11 15.09
N SER A 381 15.33 12.45 16.38
CA SER A 381 16.58 12.26 17.11
C SER A 381 16.81 10.84 17.62
N GLY A 382 15.83 9.94 17.51
CA GLY A 382 15.92 8.57 18.00
C GLY A 382 15.79 8.40 19.52
N LYS A 383 15.31 9.43 20.24
CA LYS A 383 15.01 9.36 21.69
C LYS A 383 13.82 8.46 22.01
N VAL A 384 12.92 8.27 21.04
CA VAL A 384 11.78 7.35 21.13
C VAL A 384 11.80 6.44 19.91
N VAL A 385 11.62 5.14 20.15
CA VAL A 385 11.51 4.17 19.07
C VAL A 385 10.04 4.05 18.67
N THR A 386 9.76 4.22 17.37
CA THR A 386 8.42 4.08 16.81
C THR A 386 8.39 3.01 15.73
N ASN A 387 7.19 2.68 15.23
CA ASN A 387 7.02 1.90 13.99
C ASN A 387 7.00 2.78 12.75
N TYR A 388 6.86 4.10 12.91
CA TYR A 388 6.64 5.04 11.81
C TYR A 388 7.40 6.34 12.09
N SER A 389 8.36 6.63 11.22
CA SER A 389 9.24 7.80 11.28
C SER A 389 8.74 8.90 10.35
N PRO A 390 8.83 10.19 10.73
CA PRO A 390 8.72 11.30 9.78
C PRO A 390 9.77 11.18 8.68
N GLY A 391 9.55 11.80 7.51
CA GLY A 391 10.52 11.78 6.42
C GLY A 391 10.41 10.58 5.49
N VAL A 392 9.36 9.76 5.57
CA VAL A 392 9.26 8.52 4.75
C VAL A 392 8.06 8.52 3.81
N ASP A 393 7.13 9.47 3.96
CA ASP A 393 5.87 9.47 3.20
C ASP A 393 6.08 9.75 1.71
N PHE A 394 7.18 10.43 1.36
CA PHE A 394 7.55 10.67 -0.03
C PHE A 394 7.85 9.39 -0.83
N ILE A 395 8.03 8.24 -0.17
CA ILE A 395 8.14 6.94 -0.84
C ILE A 395 6.85 6.57 -1.58
N GLY A 396 5.68 7.06 -1.14
CA GLY A 396 4.42 6.87 -1.85
C GLY A 396 4.23 7.78 -3.07
N ASP A 397 5.21 8.62 -3.38
CA ASP A 397 5.15 9.49 -4.55
C ASP A 397 5.21 8.69 -5.87
N LYS A 398 4.34 9.04 -6.82
CA LYS A 398 4.19 8.28 -8.08
C LYS A 398 5.40 8.41 -9.01
N GLU A 399 6.23 9.43 -8.83
CA GLU A 399 7.50 9.56 -9.52
C GLU A 399 8.60 8.76 -8.81
N PHE A 400 8.65 8.80 -7.47
CA PHE A 400 9.58 7.94 -6.71
C PHE A 400 9.42 6.47 -7.06
N TYR A 401 8.16 6.01 -7.17
CA TYR A 401 7.81 4.67 -7.63
C TYR A 401 8.60 4.25 -8.88
N THR A 402 8.82 5.14 -9.85
CA THR A 402 9.51 4.82 -11.11
C THR A 402 10.99 4.45 -10.95
N TYR A 403 11.58 4.70 -9.78
CA TYR A 403 12.97 4.41 -9.47
C TYR A 403 13.17 3.15 -8.61
N VAL A 404 12.11 2.59 -8.03
CA VAL A 404 12.25 1.52 -7.02
C VAL A 404 12.92 0.27 -7.58
N ASP A 405 12.58 -0.14 -8.81
CA ASP A 405 13.22 -1.28 -9.47
C ASP A 405 14.74 -1.07 -9.66
N ASP A 406 15.16 0.16 -9.98
CA ASP A 406 16.57 0.51 -10.11
C ASP A 406 17.27 0.66 -8.76
N LEU A 407 16.54 1.07 -7.71
CA LEU A 407 17.06 1.07 -6.34
C LEU A 407 17.30 -0.36 -5.84
N ILE A 408 16.43 -1.32 -6.19
CA ILE A 408 16.65 -2.76 -5.93
C ILE A 408 17.98 -3.20 -6.57
N ARG A 409 18.17 -2.93 -7.86
CA ARG A 409 19.42 -3.24 -8.56
C ARG A 409 20.62 -2.54 -7.94
N HIS A 410 20.45 -1.29 -7.52
CA HIS A 410 21.52 -0.49 -6.94
C HIS A 410 21.99 -1.02 -5.59
N TYR A 411 21.07 -1.25 -4.65
CA TYR A 411 21.42 -1.63 -3.28
C TYR A 411 21.63 -3.11 -3.09
N LEU A 412 20.81 -3.95 -3.74
CA LEU A 412 20.81 -5.39 -3.52
C LEU A 412 21.62 -6.15 -4.58
N LYS A 413 21.93 -5.52 -5.72
CA LYS A 413 22.57 -6.17 -6.87
C LYS A 413 21.77 -7.36 -7.41
N GLU A 414 20.45 -7.25 -7.32
CA GLU A 414 19.47 -8.26 -7.73
C GLU A 414 18.49 -7.67 -8.74
N GLU A 415 17.88 -8.53 -9.56
CA GLU A 415 16.71 -8.13 -10.34
C GLU A 415 15.44 -8.13 -9.46
N PRO A 416 14.48 -7.21 -9.69
CA PRO A 416 13.22 -7.19 -8.95
C PRO A 416 12.43 -8.48 -9.13
N ILE A 417 12.04 -9.11 -8.02
CA ILE A 417 11.18 -10.31 -8.02
C ILE A 417 9.76 -9.96 -8.45
N ILE A 418 9.25 -8.81 -7.97
CA ILE A 418 7.99 -8.21 -8.42
C ILE A 418 8.36 -6.86 -8.99
N THR A 419 8.18 -6.69 -10.29
CA THR A 419 8.49 -5.43 -10.96
C THR A 419 7.39 -4.42 -10.72
N ASN A 420 7.74 -3.15 -10.92
CA ASN A 420 6.75 -2.14 -11.22
C ASN A 420 5.90 -2.54 -12.43
N LEU A 421 4.61 -2.22 -12.39
CA LEU A 421 3.85 -2.05 -13.61
C LEU A 421 4.52 -0.96 -14.46
N PRO A 422 4.76 -1.17 -15.77
CA PRO A 422 5.50 -0.21 -16.59
C PRO A 422 4.92 1.20 -16.50
N THR A 423 5.74 2.12 -16.00
CA THR A 423 5.37 3.53 -15.78
C THR A 423 6.45 4.42 -16.36
N PHE A 424 6.02 5.38 -17.16
CA PHE A 424 6.87 6.31 -17.88
C PHE A 424 6.67 7.73 -17.34
N ARG A 425 7.77 8.42 -17.07
CA ARG A 425 7.77 9.85 -16.73
C ARG A 425 7.57 10.66 -18.01
N LEU A 426 6.66 11.63 -17.99
CA LEU A 426 6.39 12.48 -19.16
C LEU A 426 7.34 13.68 -19.23
N GLY A 427 7.96 14.05 -18.11
CA GLY A 427 9.02 15.04 -18.03
C GLY A 427 10.42 14.42 -17.92
N LYS A 428 11.38 15.01 -18.65
CA LYS A 428 12.82 14.78 -18.50
C LYS A 428 13.46 16.03 -17.91
N GLN A 429 14.37 15.83 -16.96
CA GLN A 429 15.18 16.92 -16.42
C GLN A 429 16.11 17.43 -17.53
N ALA A 430 16.00 18.72 -17.87
CA ALA A 430 16.92 19.40 -18.77
C ALA A 430 18.13 19.96 -17.99
N ALA A 431 19.21 20.23 -18.72
CA ALA A 431 20.46 20.75 -18.16
C ALA A 431 20.30 22.14 -17.50
N ASP A 432 19.29 22.91 -17.93
CA ASP A 432 18.94 24.23 -17.39
C ASP A 432 18.10 24.15 -16.10
N GLY A 433 17.86 22.94 -15.56
CA GLY A 433 17.05 22.74 -14.35
C GLY A 433 15.54 22.69 -14.61
N THR A 434 15.08 22.97 -15.83
CA THR A 434 13.67 22.84 -16.21
C THR A 434 13.30 21.39 -16.53
N ALA A 435 12.03 21.05 -16.41
CA ALA A 435 11.51 19.79 -16.95
C ALA A 435 10.99 20.03 -18.37
N LYS A 436 11.46 19.22 -19.32
CA LYS A 436 10.96 19.24 -20.71
C LYS A 436 10.16 18.00 -20.99
N VAL A 437 9.07 18.16 -21.72
CA VAL A 437 8.24 17.02 -22.13
C VAL A 437 9.05 16.07 -23.02
N ASP A 438 8.88 14.78 -22.81
CA ASP A 438 9.46 13.76 -23.68
C ASP A 438 8.63 13.66 -24.97
N ALA A 439 8.98 14.47 -25.97
CA ALA A 439 8.22 14.59 -27.22
C ALA A 439 8.05 13.26 -27.97
N GLU A 440 9.08 12.38 -27.93
CA GLU A 440 9.00 11.07 -28.56
C GLU A 440 8.01 10.16 -27.83
N LEU A 441 8.05 10.17 -26.50
CA LEU A 441 7.09 9.45 -25.67
C LEU A 441 5.67 9.98 -25.86
N MET A 442 5.47 11.30 -25.88
CA MET A 442 4.16 11.92 -26.15
C MET A 442 3.61 11.48 -27.51
N LYS A 443 4.43 11.54 -28.55
CA LYS A 443 4.04 11.08 -29.89
C LYS A 443 3.63 9.61 -29.86
N ARG A 444 4.38 8.75 -29.16
CA ARG A 444 4.05 7.32 -29.03
C ARG A 444 2.77 7.10 -28.22
N LEU A 445 2.59 7.81 -27.12
CA LEU A 445 1.44 7.66 -26.22
C LEU A 445 0.14 8.06 -26.89
N PHE A 446 0.13 9.11 -27.70
CA PHE A 446 -1.09 9.65 -28.31
C PHE A 446 -1.27 9.29 -29.80
N LYS A 447 -0.42 8.42 -30.34
CA LYS A 447 -0.53 7.95 -31.74
C LYS A 447 -1.77 7.09 -31.94
N ASP A 448 -2.64 7.43 -32.89
CA ASP A 448 -3.66 6.56 -33.47
C ASP A 448 -4.44 5.69 -32.45
N GLY A 449 -4.90 6.29 -31.33
CA GLY A 449 -5.65 5.57 -30.30
C GLY A 449 -4.82 4.81 -29.26
N ASP A 450 -3.49 4.82 -29.34
CA ASP A 450 -2.58 4.15 -28.40
C ASP A 450 -2.73 4.66 -26.96
N TYR A 451 -3.27 5.87 -26.76
CA TYR A 451 -3.56 6.43 -25.43
C TYR A 451 -4.48 5.52 -24.62
N LYS A 452 -5.29 4.67 -25.28
CA LYS A 452 -6.15 3.66 -24.66
C LYS A 452 -5.38 2.55 -23.95
N LYS A 453 -4.07 2.40 -24.20
CA LYS A 453 -3.21 1.43 -23.53
C LYS A 453 -2.60 1.96 -22.25
N PHE A 454 -2.95 3.18 -21.83
CA PHE A 454 -2.32 3.85 -20.68
C PHE A 454 -3.33 4.42 -19.71
N VAL A 455 -2.89 4.57 -18.46
CA VAL A 455 -3.50 5.43 -17.45
C VAL A 455 -2.52 6.57 -17.21
N ILE A 456 -2.94 7.79 -17.54
CA ILE A 456 -2.15 8.99 -17.27
C ILE A 456 -2.56 9.49 -15.89
N LYS A 457 -1.57 9.75 -15.03
CA LYS A 457 -1.80 10.21 -13.66
C LYS A 457 -0.99 11.47 -13.39
N LYS A 458 -1.59 12.42 -12.70
CA LYS A 458 -0.87 13.48 -12.01
C LYS A 458 -0.10 12.89 -10.83
N VAL A 459 1.12 13.36 -10.63
CA VAL A 459 2.02 12.85 -9.59
C VAL A 459 1.62 13.37 -8.20
N ASP A 460 1.21 14.64 -8.11
CA ASP A 460 0.85 15.33 -6.87
C ASP A 460 -0.51 14.91 -6.27
N GLY A 461 -1.29 14.07 -6.96
CA GLY A 461 -2.49 13.45 -6.39
C GLY A 461 -3.64 14.40 -6.01
N ARG A 462 -3.54 15.71 -6.28
CA ARG A 462 -4.51 16.71 -5.81
C ARG A 462 -5.87 16.63 -6.54
N GLY A 463 -6.84 15.96 -5.94
CA GLY A 463 -8.24 15.92 -6.36
C GLY A 463 -8.55 14.88 -7.44
N GLY A 464 -9.80 14.41 -7.48
CA GLY A 464 -10.30 13.34 -8.36
C GLY A 464 -10.13 13.56 -9.88
N ASP A 465 -9.68 14.75 -10.30
CA ASP A 465 -9.39 15.19 -11.68
C ASP A 465 -7.93 14.97 -12.14
N GLY A 466 -7.19 14.10 -11.44
CA GLY A 466 -5.77 13.80 -11.73
C GLY A 466 -5.50 12.46 -12.40
N VAL A 467 -6.50 11.71 -12.84
CA VAL A 467 -6.32 10.38 -13.45
C VAL A 467 -7.16 10.24 -14.71
N TRP A 468 -6.50 10.03 -15.85
CA TRP A 468 -7.13 9.78 -17.13
C TRP A 468 -6.94 8.31 -17.51
N ILE A 469 -8.05 7.57 -17.54
CA ILE A 469 -8.07 6.15 -17.91
C ILE A 469 -8.22 6.08 -19.43
N GLY A 470 -7.15 5.69 -20.14
CA GLY A 470 -7.08 5.65 -21.59
C GLY A 470 -8.33 5.07 -22.27
N PRO A 471 -8.78 3.85 -21.91
CA PRO A 471 -9.97 3.25 -22.53
C PRO A 471 -11.27 4.03 -22.35
N LYS A 472 -11.30 5.00 -21.43
CA LYS A 472 -12.46 5.87 -21.17
C LYS A 472 -12.33 7.26 -21.79
N LEU A 473 -11.15 7.60 -22.34
CA LEU A 473 -10.92 8.86 -23.04
C LEU A 473 -11.49 8.82 -24.45
N THR A 474 -12.08 9.95 -24.86
CA THR A 474 -12.50 10.22 -26.23
C THR A 474 -11.46 11.09 -26.94
N GLU A 475 -11.47 11.13 -28.28
CA GLU A 475 -10.56 11.99 -29.04
C GLU A 475 -10.72 13.48 -28.71
N ALA A 476 -11.92 13.90 -28.31
CA ALA A 476 -12.20 15.27 -27.89
C ALA A 476 -11.52 15.65 -26.56
N ASP A 477 -11.17 14.67 -25.71
CA ASP A 477 -10.52 14.91 -24.42
C ASP A 477 -9.00 15.17 -24.58
N LEU A 478 -8.42 14.72 -25.69
CA LEU A 478 -6.96 14.67 -25.87
C LEU A 478 -6.28 16.04 -25.96
N PRO A 479 -6.79 17.04 -26.71
CA PRO A 479 -6.10 18.32 -26.85
C PRO A 479 -5.86 19.01 -25.51
N GLU A 480 -6.85 18.97 -24.62
CA GLU A 480 -6.75 19.55 -23.29
C GLU A 480 -5.77 18.78 -22.39
N LEU A 481 -5.80 17.45 -22.44
CA LEU A 481 -4.88 16.60 -21.69
C LEU A 481 -3.43 16.82 -22.14
N ILE A 482 -3.17 16.84 -23.44
CA ILE A 482 -1.83 17.07 -24.01
C ILE A 482 -1.31 18.44 -23.58
N ARG A 483 -2.12 19.50 -23.72
CA ARG A 483 -1.76 20.86 -23.30
C ARG A 483 -1.38 20.93 -21.82
N ARG A 484 -2.09 20.21 -20.95
CA ARG A 484 -1.77 20.14 -19.52
C ARG A 484 -0.44 19.43 -19.25
N ILE A 485 -0.18 18.33 -19.95
CA ILE A 485 1.08 17.59 -19.83
C ILE A 485 2.24 18.46 -20.30
N GLU A 486 2.13 19.12 -21.46
CA GLU A 486 3.19 19.97 -22.01
C GLU A 486 3.51 21.17 -21.12
N ALA A 487 2.51 21.72 -20.42
CA ALA A 487 2.70 22.85 -19.52
C ALA A 487 3.46 22.49 -18.23
N SER A 488 3.39 21.23 -17.77
CA SER A 488 3.97 20.81 -16.49
C SER A 488 4.32 19.31 -16.47
N PRO A 489 5.18 18.84 -17.38
CA PRO A 489 5.37 17.42 -17.68
C PRO A 489 5.94 16.60 -16.52
N GLU A 490 6.67 17.22 -15.59
CA GLU A 490 7.19 16.63 -14.35
C GLU A 490 6.10 16.25 -13.34
N TYR A 491 4.88 16.76 -13.52
CA TYR A 491 3.72 16.40 -12.71
C TYR A 491 2.88 15.30 -13.34
N PHE A 492 3.33 14.66 -14.43
CA PHE A 492 2.59 13.58 -15.09
C PHE A 492 3.43 12.33 -15.31
N ILE A 493 2.78 11.19 -15.09
CA ILE A 493 3.26 9.87 -15.48
C ILE A 493 2.22 9.18 -16.39
N ALA A 494 2.69 8.30 -17.26
CA ALA A 494 1.86 7.37 -18.01
C ALA A 494 2.20 5.95 -17.56
N GLN A 495 1.23 5.25 -17.00
CA GLN A 495 1.36 3.84 -16.60
C GLN A 495 0.61 2.96 -17.60
N GLU A 496 1.14 1.80 -17.96
CA GLU A 496 0.42 0.86 -18.82
C GLU A 496 -0.93 0.47 -18.19
N PHE A 497 -2.01 0.61 -18.96
CA PHE A 497 -3.31 0.11 -18.58
C PHE A 497 -3.31 -1.41 -18.69
N ASN A 498 -3.41 -2.07 -17.54
CA ASN A 498 -3.56 -3.51 -17.49
C ASN A 498 -4.90 -3.87 -16.87
N HIS A 499 -5.57 -4.84 -17.49
CA HIS A 499 -6.71 -5.48 -16.86
C HIS A 499 -6.22 -6.29 -15.66
N LEU A 500 -6.81 -5.98 -14.50
CA LEU A 500 -6.54 -6.64 -13.23
C LEU A 500 -7.22 -8.01 -13.19
N SER A 501 -6.59 -8.99 -12.55
CA SER A 501 -7.19 -10.32 -12.37
C SER A 501 -8.57 -10.26 -11.74
N THR A 502 -9.40 -11.25 -12.07
CA THR A 502 -10.77 -11.35 -11.60
C THR A 502 -11.01 -12.60 -10.79
N ILE A 503 -11.99 -12.54 -9.90
CA ILE A 503 -12.63 -13.70 -9.28
C ILE A 503 -14.14 -13.54 -9.44
N GLU A 504 -14.78 -14.49 -10.12
CA GLU A 504 -16.18 -14.34 -10.56
C GLU A 504 -16.39 -13.01 -11.33
N ASP A 505 -17.27 -12.13 -10.85
CA ASP A 505 -17.62 -10.84 -11.46
C ASP A 505 -16.84 -9.66 -10.85
N ARG A 506 -15.75 -9.92 -10.13
CA ARG A 506 -14.98 -8.91 -9.41
C ARG A 506 -13.55 -8.80 -9.89
N ILE A 507 -13.10 -7.58 -10.11
CA ILE A 507 -11.70 -7.21 -10.21
C ILE A 507 -11.10 -7.20 -8.81
N VAL A 508 -9.94 -7.83 -8.60
CA VAL A 508 -9.32 -7.97 -7.28
C VAL A 508 -7.89 -7.45 -7.21
N ASP A 509 -7.53 -6.90 -6.05
CA ASP A 509 -6.17 -6.48 -5.70
C ASP A 509 -5.68 -7.19 -4.43
N LEU A 510 -4.38 -7.04 -4.16
CA LEU A 510 -3.71 -7.67 -3.04
C LEU A 510 -2.77 -6.67 -2.37
N ARG A 511 -2.73 -6.69 -1.04
CA ARG A 511 -1.72 -6.00 -0.24
C ARG A 511 -1.07 -6.98 0.72
N LEU A 512 0.26 -7.03 0.70
CA LEU A 512 1.05 -7.72 1.72
C LEU A 512 1.60 -6.67 2.67
N ILE A 513 1.07 -6.66 3.90
CA ILE A 513 1.49 -5.74 4.94
C ILE A 513 2.87 -6.16 5.47
N ALA A 514 3.76 -5.19 5.59
CA ALA A 514 5.11 -5.36 6.09
C ALA A 514 5.47 -4.32 7.16
N ASP A 515 6.38 -4.69 8.05
CA ASP A 515 7.07 -3.79 8.99
C ASP A 515 8.51 -3.63 8.53
N VAL A 516 8.86 -2.43 8.10
CA VAL A 516 10.21 -2.05 7.72
C VAL A 516 10.84 -1.31 8.90
N ASN A 517 11.99 -1.79 9.37
CA ASN A 517 12.76 -1.13 10.42
C ASN A 517 14.25 -1.12 10.09
N PRO A 518 15.11 -0.43 10.87
CA PRO A 518 16.51 -0.23 10.50
C PRO A 518 17.31 -1.51 10.27
N GLU A 519 16.90 -2.62 10.89
CA GLU A 519 17.63 -3.90 10.88
C GLU A 519 17.04 -4.89 9.87
N SER A 520 15.72 -4.93 9.69
CA SER A 520 15.07 -5.93 8.85
C SER A 520 13.69 -5.51 8.34
N VAL A 521 13.23 -6.20 7.29
CA VAL A 521 11.83 -6.19 6.85
C VAL A 521 11.15 -7.46 7.36
N TYR A 522 9.90 -7.34 7.79
CA TYR A 522 9.04 -8.47 8.09
C TYR A 522 7.77 -8.34 7.25
N VAL A 523 7.38 -9.40 6.54
CA VAL A 523 6.16 -9.42 5.70
C VAL A 523 5.16 -10.41 6.32
N THR A 524 3.91 -9.97 6.48
CA THR A 524 2.83 -10.78 7.04
C THR A 524 2.61 -12.09 6.29
N ARG A 525 2.20 -13.14 7.01
CA ARG A 525 1.71 -14.40 6.41
C ARG A 525 0.24 -14.39 6.04
N THR A 526 -0.46 -13.30 6.35
CA THR A 526 -1.87 -13.12 6.03
C THR A 526 -2.02 -11.88 5.14
N PRO A 527 -2.12 -12.07 3.81
CA PRO A 527 -2.39 -10.97 2.90
C PRO A 527 -3.79 -10.38 3.14
N TRP A 528 -3.97 -9.15 2.69
CA TRP A 528 -5.27 -8.48 2.63
C TRP A 528 -5.62 -8.21 1.17
N GLY A 529 -6.90 -8.14 0.84
CA GLY A 529 -7.30 -7.89 -0.54
C GLY A 529 -8.70 -7.32 -0.63
N ARG A 530 -8.98 -6.62 -1.73
CA ARG A 530 -10.28 -6.06 -2.04
C ARG A 530 -10.73 -6.53 -3.41
N GLY A 531 -12.01 -6.33 -3.68
CA GLY A 531 -12.51 -6.40 -5.04
C GLY A 531 -13.71 -5.52 -5.30
N VAL A 532 -13.83 -5.12 -6.55
CA VAL A 532 -14.92 -4.28 -7.06
C VAL A 532 -15.59 -4.96 -8.25
N PRO A 533 -16.90 -4.73 -8.47
CA PRO A 533 -17.59 -5.30 -9.61
C PRO A 533 -16.93 -4.87 -10.93
N MET A 534 -16.85 -5.78 -11.89
CA MET A 534 -16.36 -5.49 -13.25
C MET A 534 -17.17 -4.40 -13.95
N SER A 535 -18.46 -4.26 -13.62
CA SER A 535 -19.32 -3.20 -14.13
C SER A 535 -19.05 -1.82 -13.52
N GLY A 536 -18.09 -1.71 -12.59
CA GLY A 536 -17.74 -0.48 -11.89
C GLY A 536 -16.78 0.42 -12.69
N ASN A 537 -16.37 1.52 -12.07
CA ASN A 537 -15.42 2.44 -12.69
C ASN A 537 -13.94 1.96 -12.61
N GLY A 538 -13.68 0.73 -12.12
CA GLY A 538 -12.34 0.16 -12.00
C GLY A 538 -11.47 0.77 -10.89
N LYS A 539 -11.99 1.74 -10.11
CA LYS A 539 -11.34 2.20 -8.89
C LYS A 539 -11.70 1.23 -7.77
N VAL A 540 -10.69 0.59 -7.17
CA VAL A 540 -10.87 -0.39 -6.08
C VAL A 540 -11.26 0.29 -4.75
N ASN A 541 -11.14 1.63 -4.68
CA ASN A 541 -11.56 2.41 -3.52
C ASN A 541 -13.09 2.53 -3.42
N LEU A 542 -13.62 2.01 -2.31
CA LEU A 542 -14.83 2.48 -1.60
C LEU A 542 -16.02 2.92 -2.48
N SER A 543 -16.43 2.08 -3.43
CA SER A 543 -17.81 2.14 -3.92
C SER A 543 -18.71 1.33 -2.96
N ASP A 544 -20.00 1.68 -2.84
CA ASP A 544 -21.00 0.89 -2.08
C ASP A 544 -21.03 -0.61 -2.45
N LYS A 545 -20.45 -0.96 -3.60
CA LYS A 545 -20.39 -2.32 -4.15
C LYS A 545 -19.03 -3.00 -3.98
N GLY A 546 -18.01 -2.30 -3.50
CA GLY A 546 -16.71 -2.85 -3.13
C GLY A 546 -16.85 -3.88 -2.01
N ARG A 547 -15.96 -4.87 -2.00
CA ARG A 547 -15.89 -5.93 -0.99
C ARG A 547 -14.46 -6.11 -0.55
N GLU A 548 -14.31 -6.50 0.70
CA GLU A 548 -13.06 -7.06 1.20
C GLU A 548 -13.04 -8.57 0.91
N PHE A 549 -11.86 -9.10 0.64
CA PHE A 549 -11.62 -10.53 0.51
C PHE A 549 -10.82 -11.02 1.70
N MET A 550 -11.32 -12.07 2.35
CA MET A 550 -10.45 -12.90 3.19
C MET A 550 -9.48 -13.62 2.26
N VAL A 551 -8.19 -13.28 2.36
CA VAL A 551 -7.14 -13.91 1.57
C VAL A 551 -6.52 -15.06 2.38
N GLY A 552 -6.48 -16.25 1.78
CA GLY A 552 -5.93 -17.45 2.40
C GLY A 552 -4.76 -18.02 1.60
N VAL A 553 -3.69 -18.40 2.29
CA VAL A 553 -2.60 -19.19 1.70
C VAL A 553 -2.87 -20.66 1.93
N VAL A 554 -2.83 -21.48 0.88
CA VAL A 554 -3.03 -22.94 0.93
C VAL A 554 -1.81 -23.67 0.37
N ALA A 555 -1.68 -24.96 0.67
CA ALA A 555 -0.61 -25.78 0.11
C ALA A 555 -0.69 -25.83 -1.43
N ASP A 556 0.47 -25.99 -2.09
CA ASP A 556 0.53 -26.13 -3.54
C ASP A 556 -0.24 -27.39 -3.98
N PRO A 557 -1.31 -27.26 -4.77
CA PRO A 557 -2.08 -28.40 -5.20
C PRO A 557 -1.42 -29.09 -6.39
N ILE A 558 -1.74 -30.38 -6.62
CA ILE A 558 -1.33 -31.07 -7.85
C ILE A 558 -2.05 -30.40 -9.04
N PRO A 559 -1.33 -29.82 -10.02
CA PRO A 559 -1.95 -29.15 -11.17
C PRO A 559 -2.76 -30.12 -12.04
N HIS A 560 -3.77 -29.61 -12.75
CA HIS A 560 -4.60 -30.45 -13.63
C HIS A 560 -3.80 -31.21 -14.68
N CYS A 561 -2.79 -30.59 -15.30
CA CYS A 561 -1.94 -31.27 -16.29
C CYS A 561 -1.22 -32.50 -15.71
N VAL A 562 -0.77 -32.43 -14.45
CA VAL A 562 -0.16 -33.55 -13.74
C VAL A 562 -1.20 -34.60 -13.38
N ARG A 563 -2.39 -34.19 -12.91
CA ARG A 563 -3.50 -35.12 -12.63
C ARG A 563 -3.95 -35.87 -13.88
N ASP A 564 -4.05 -35.19 -15.01
CA ASP A 564 -4.46 -35.76 -16.30
C ASP A 564 -3.39 -36.75 -16.81
N MET A 565 -2.10 -36.40 -16.68
CA MET A 565 -0.99 -37.31 -16.97
C MET A 565 -1.04 -38.55 -16.07
N LEU A 566 -1.22 -38.39 -14.76
CA LEU A 566 -1.28 -39.52 -13.82
C LEU A 566 -2.46 -40.46 -14.13
N LYS A 567 -3.64 -39.92 -14.44
CA LYS A 567 -4.80 -40.72 -14.89
C LYS A 567 -4.51 -41.50 -16.17
N THR A 568 -3.75 -40.91 -17.09
CA THR A 568 -3.38 -41.55 -18.36
C THR A 568 -2.36 -42.67 -18.14
N VAL A 569 -1.41 -42.49 -17.21
CA VAL A 569 -0.30 -43.42 -16.96
C VAL A 569 -0.71 -44.58 -16.03
N LEU A 570 -1.52 -44.30 -15.00
CA LEU A 570 -1.82 -45.26 -13.93
C LEU A 570 -3.15 -46.01 -14.12
N GLY A 571 -3.95 -45.67 -15.14
CA GLY A 571 -5.36 -46.06 -15.17
C GLY A 571 -6.19 -45.32 -14.12
N LYS A 572 -7.51 -45.48 -14.17
CA LYS A 572 -8.47 -44.71 -13.35
C LYS A 572 -8.17 -44.69 -11.85
#